data_AF-F7XGT4-F1
#
_entry.id   AF-F7XGT4-F1
#
_cell.length_a   1.000
_cell.length_b   1.000
_cell.length_c   1.000
_cell.angle_alpha   90.00
_cell.angle_beta   90.00
_cell.angle_gamma   90.00
#
_symmetry.space_group_name_H-M   'P 1'
#
loop_
_entity.id
_entity.type
_entity.pdbx_description
1 polymer ?
#
loop_
_entity_poly.entity_id
_entity_poly.type
_entity_poly.pdbx_seq_one_letter_code
_entity_poly.pdbx_strand_id
1 'polypeptide(L)' 'MSPSTSSVHVVAPDEHILTVQEALEPLYMKLEQEAEAKLLQAAVSAGWSAEEALQAIDELKRHELESIATHH' A
#
# COMPACT_ATOMS: atom_id res chain seq x y z
N MET A 1 25.44 27.89 -10.93
CA MET A 1 25.02 26.47 -10.97
C MET A 1 23.51 26.45 -10.97
N SER A 2 22.89 26.15 -12.10
CA SER A 2 21.42 26.10 -12.24
C SER A 2 20.95 24.67 -11.98
N PRO A 3 19.81 24.44 -11.30
CA PRO A 3 19.31 23.09 -11.06
C PRO A 3 18.74 22.52 -12.36
N SER A 4 19.22 21.35 -12.76
CA SER A 4 18.59 20.57 -13.84
C SER A 4 17.23 20.10 -13.34
N THR A 5 16.16 20.68 -13.89
CA THR A 5 14.81 20.17 -13.73
C THR A 5 14.77 18.78 -14.37
N SER A 6 14.61 17.74 -13.55
CA SER A 6 14.43 16.37 -14.03
C SER A 6 13.17 16.35 -14.89
N SER A 7 13.35 16.24 -16.21
CA SER A 7 12.26 16.15 -17.17
C SER A 7 11.55 14.82 -16.93
N VAL A 8 10.35 14.87 -16.35
CA VAL A 8 9.49 13.69 -16.24
C VAL A 8 9.09 13.31 -17.67
N HIS A 9 9.73 12.28 -18.20
CA HIS A 9 9.41 11.74 -19.53
C HIS A 9 8.11 10.96 -19.41
N VAL A 10 6.99 11.61 -19.73
CA VAL A 10 5.68 10.95 -19.77
C VAL A 10 5.62 10.17 -21.08
N VAL A 11 5.70 8.84 -20.99
CA VAL A 11 5.57 7.93 -22.13
C VAL A 11 4.13 8.01 -22.65
N ALA A 12 3.97 8.09 -23.97
CA ALA A 12 2.64 8.18 -24.59
C ALA A 12 1.82 6.90 -24.30
N PRO A 13 0.50 6.98 -24.10
CA PRO A 13 -0.32 5.82 -23.68
C PRO A 13 -0.22 4.60 -24.61
N ASP A 14 0.05 4.83 -25.89
CA ASP A 14 0.25 3.86 -26.97
C ASP A 14 1.64 3.19 -26.95
N GLU A 15 2.58 3.71 -26.17
CA GLU A 15 3.91 3.14 -25.92
C GLU A 15 3.98 2.41 -24.57
N HIS A 16 2.88 2.33 -23.81
CA HIS A 16 2.82 1.59 -22.55
C HIS A 16 2.82 0.08 -22.82
N ILE A 17 3.94 -0.57 -22.54
CA ILE A 17 4.08 -2.04 -22.63
C ILE A 17 3.29 -2.73 -21.51
N LEU A 18 3.12 -2.05 -20.38
CA LEU A 18 2.40 -2.54 -19.21
C LEU A 18 1.12 -1.74 -19.02
N THR A 19 0.09 -2.40 -18.52
CA THR A 19 -1.09 -1.71 -17.99
C THR A 19 -0.70 -0.87 -16.78
N VAL A 20 -1.49 0.18 -16.51
CA VAL A 20 -1.31 1.02 -15.31
C VAL A 20 -1.34 0.18 -14.03
N GLN A 21 -2.16 -0.88 -13.99
CA GLN A 21 -2.23 -1.80 -12.86
C GLN A 21 -0.89 -2.53 -12.64
N GLU A 22 -0.34 -3.14 -13.68
CA GLU A 22 0.96 -3.86 -13.60
C GLU A 22 2.11 -2.93 -13.21
N ALA A 23 2.06 -1.67 -13.64
CA ALA A 23 3.06 -0.67 -13.25
C ALA A 23 2.97 -0.29 -11.75
N LEU A 24 1.75 -0.30 -11.17
CA LEU A 24 1.50 0.11 -9.79
C LEU A 24 1.60 -1.05 -8.79
N GLU A 25 1.34 -2.29 -9.21
CA GLU A 25 1.32 -3.47 -8.34
C GLU A 25 2.59 -3.62 -7.47
N PRO A 26 3.82 -3.43 -7.98
CA PRO A 26 5.02 -3.52 -7.16
C PRO A 26 5.10 -2.45 -6.05
N LEU A 27 4.61 -1.24 -6.32
CA LEU A 27 4.58 -0.16 -5.33
C LEU A 27 3.47 -0.41 -4.31
N TYR A 28 2.30 -0.84 -4.78
CA TYR A 28 1.16 -1.17 -3.94
C TYR A 28 1.53 -2.22 -2.89
N MET A 29 2.15 -3.33 -3.30
CA MET A 29 2.59 -4.40 -2.39
C MET A 29 3.59 -3.92 -1.33
N LYS A 30 4.49 -3.00 -1.68
CA LYS A 30 5.43 -2.39 -0.72
C LYS A 30 4.70 -1.53 0.29
N LEU A 31 3.74 -0.72 -0.15
CA LEU A 31 2.95 0.14 0.73
C LEU A 31 2.09 -0.69 1.70
N GLU A 32 1.53 -1.82 1.25
CA GLU A 32 0.80 -2.73 2.14
C GLU A 32 1.70 -3.29 3.25
N GLN A 33 2.90 -3.76 2.90
CA GLN A 33 3.86 -4.25 3.90
C GLN A 33 4.31 -3.16 4.88
N GLU A 34 4.56 -1.94 4.39
CA GLU A 34 4.91 -0.81 5.24
C GLU A 34 3.78 -0.40 6.19
N ALA A 35 2.53 -0.45 5.72
CA ALA A 35 1.37 -0.16 6.54
C ALA A 35 1.21 -1.20 7.67
N GLU A 36 1.31 -2.48 7.34
CA GLU A 36 1.23 -3.57 8.31
C GLU A 36 2.33 -3.48 9.37
N ALA A 37 3.58 -3.19 8.97
CA ALA A 37 4.68 -2.98 9.90
C ALA A 37 4.43 -1.81 10.87
N LYS A 38 3.86 -0.71 10.39
CA LYS A 38 3.50 0.46 11.23
C LYS A 38 2.39 0.12 12.22
N LEU A 39 1.37 -0.62 11.80
CA LEU A 39 0.28 -1.07 12.66
C LEU A 39 0.78 -2.01 13.75
N LEU A 40 1.61 -2.99 13.39
CA LEU A 40 2.23 -3.92 14.32
C LEU A 40 3.10 -3.17 15.33
N GLN A 41 3.94 -2.23 14.88
CA GLN A 41 4.76 -1.41 15.75
C GLN A 41 3.91 -0.58 16.73
N ALA A 42 2.82 0.03 16.25
CA ALA A 42 1.92 0.82 17.09
C ALA A 42 1.26 -0.03 18.18
N ALA A 43 0.79 -1.22 17.83
CA ALA A 43 0.17 -2.15 18.79
C ALA A 43 1.17 -2.63 19.84
N VAL A 44 2.37 -3.05 19.41
CA VAL A 44 3.44 -3.46 20.35
C VAL A 44 3.87 -2.30 21.25
N SER A 45 3.97 -1.08 20.71
CA SER A 45 4.28 0.12 21.51
C SER A 45 3.19 0.46 22.54
N ALA A 46 1.94 0.07 22.27
CA ALA A 46 0.82 0.20 23.18
C ALA A 46 0.72 -0.94 24.21
N GLY A 47 1.65 -1.92 24.17
CA GLY A 47 1.75 -3.02 25.12
C GLY A 47 1.02 -4.31 24.71
N TRP A 48 0.52 -4.38 23.48
CA TRP A 48 -0.10 -5.61 22.96
C TRP A 48 0.96 -6.61 22.48
N SER A 49 0.63 -7.89 22.52
CA SER A 49 1.50 -8.90 21.92
C SER A 49 1.47 -8.81 20.39
N ALA A 50 2.54 -9.31 19.75
CA ALA A 50 2.60 -9.37 18.29
C ALA A 50 1.48 -10.25 17.68
N GLU A 51 1.08 -11.32 18.38
CA GLU A 51 0.01 -12.22 17.93
C GLU A 51 -1.36 -11.53 17.96
N GLU A 52 -1.69 -10.84 19.05
CA GLU A 52 -2.93 -10.06 19.16
C GLU A 52 -2.97 -8.93 18.13
N ALA A 53 -1.84 -8.27 17.90
CA ALA A 53 -1.72 -7.22 16.89
C ALA A 53 -1.97 -7.76 15.47
N LEU A 54 -1.39 -8.90 15.12
CA LEU A 54 -1.60 -9.54 13.81
C LEU A 54 -3.06 -9.95 13.61
N GLN A 55 -3.68 -10.56 14.61
CA GLN A 55 -5.11 -10.90 14.57
C GLN A 55 -5.99 -9.67 14.36
N ALA A 56 -5.69 -8.56 15.06
CA ALA A 56 -6.43 -7.31 14.90
C ALA A 56 -6.23 -6.70 13.51
N ILE A 57 -5.04 -6.79 12.93
CA ILE A 57 -4.77 -6.31 11.57
C ILE A 57 -5.54 -7.14 10.53
N ASP A 58 -5.57 -8.47 10.69
CA ASP A 58 -6.34 -9.36 9.82
C ASP A 58 -7.85 -9.06 9.88
N GLU A 59 -8.37 -8.76 11.07
CA GLU A 59 -9.76 -8.33 11.27
C GLU A 59 -10.06 -7.04 10.50
N LEU A 60 -9.19 -6.03 10.62
CA LEU A 60 -9.34 -4.75 9.93
C LEU A 60 -9.37 -4.92 8.40
N LYS A 61 -8.46 -5.73 7.86
CA LYS A 61 -8.43 -6.05 6.42
C LYS A 61 -9.72 -6.73 5.95
N ARG A 62 -10.26 -7.66 6.74
CA ARG A 62 -11.54 -8.31 6.42
C ARG A 62 -12.70 -7.30 6.42
N HIS A 63 -12.78 -6.43 7.41
CA HIS A 63 -13.81 -5.39 7.45
C HIS A 63 -13.72 -4.41 6.28
N GLU A 64 -12.52 -4.05 5.83
CA GLU A 64 -12.36 -3.22 4.62
C GLU A 64 -12.92 -3.93 3.38
N LEU A 65 -12.62 -5.22 3.20
CA LEU A 65 -13.16 -6.01 2.08
C LEU A 65 -14.68 -6.11 2.12
N GLU A 66 -15.26 -6.35 3.30
CA GLU A 66 -16.72 -6.42 3.50
C GLU A 66 -17.39 -5.06 3.27
N SER A 67 -16.75 -3.98 3.73
CA SER A 67 -17.22 -2.60 3.51
C SER A 67 -17.25 -2.26 2.02
N ILE A 68 -16.21 -2.61 1.27
CA ILE A 68 -16.15 -2.42 -0.18
C ILE A 68 -17.24 -3.24 -0.89
N ALA A 69 -17.45 -4.48 -0.49
CA ALA A 69 -18.46 -5.36 -1.08
C ALA A 69 -19.91 -4.90 -0.85
N THR A 70 -20.17 -4.14 0.22
CA THR A 70 -21.52 -3.66 0.57
C THR A 70 -21.87 -2.33 -0.11
N HIS A 71 -20.89 -1.59 -0.62
CA HIS A 71 -21.08 -0.29 -1.28
C HIS A 71 -21.11 -0.38 -2.82
N HIS A 72 -21.30 -1.58 -3.38
CA HIS A 72 -21.28 -1.83 -4.83
C HIS A 72 -22.59 -2.47 -5.31
#